data_AF-A0A925M4Z8-F1
#
_entry.id   AF-A0A925M4Z8-F1
#
_cell.length_a   1.000
_cell.length_b   1.000
_cell.length_c   1.000
_cell.angle_alpha   90.00
_cell.angle_beta   90.00
_cell.angle_gamma   90.00
#
_symmetry.space_group_name_H-M   'P 1'
#
loop_
_entity.id
_entity.type
_entity.pdbx_description
1 polymer ?
#
loop_
_entity_poly.entity_id
_entity_poly.type
_entity_poly.pdbx_seq_one_letter_code
_entity_poly.pdbx_strand_id
1 'polypeptide(L)' 'MTNLLTEAFKKAQNLPDYLQDELAEQLMNDLEDELNWQYQLAQPQSSLLDELAEKALLDSLQGRTHVMGFDER' A
#
# COMPACT_ATOMS: atom_id res chain seq x y z
N MET A 1 -0.91 4.55 -22.93
CA MET A 1 -0.62 5.37 -21.73
C MET A 1 -1.83 6.24 -21.43
N THR A 2 -2.24 6.36 -20.17
CA THR A 2 -3.38 7.24 -19.81
C THR A 2 -3.01 8.71 -20.03
N ASN A 3 -4.00 9.59 -20.11
CA ASN A 3 -3.76 11.02 -20.30
C ASN A 3 -2.89 11.60 -19.17
N LEU A 4 -3.14 11.21 -17.92
CA LEU A 4 -2.38 11.68 -16.76
C LEU A 4 -0.92 11.21 -16.79
N LEU A 5 -0.68 9.92 -17.06
CA LEU A 5 0.69 9.40 -17.12
C LEU A 5 1.47 10.03 -18.27
N THR A 6 0.81 10.30 -19.41
CA THR A 6 1.40 11.02 -20.53
C THR A 6 1.85 12.43 -20.15
N GLU A 7 1.00 13.18 -19.44
CA GLU A 7 1.36 14.52 -18.94
C GLU A 7 2.50 14.50 -17.92
N ALA A 8 2.54 13.48 -17.05
CA ALA A 8 3.64 13.29 -16.10
C ALA A 8 4.98 13.09 -16.84
N PHE A 9 5.03 12.21 -17.84
CA PHE A 9 6.25 12.00 -18.65
C PHE A 9 6.68 13.25 -19.43
N LYS A 10 5.73 14.05 -19.95
CA LYS A 10 6.06 15.32 -20.60
C LYS A 10 6.71 16.31 -19.63
N LYS A 11 6.24 16.36 -18.38
CA LYS A 11 6.83 17.21 -17.35
C LYS A 11 8.22 16.71 -16.95
N ALA A 12 8.37 15.40 -16.76
CA ALA A 12 9.64 14.76 -16.40
C ALA A 12 10.75 15.03 -17.43
N GLN A 13 10.43 15.01 -18.72
CA GLN A 13 11.39 15.30 -19.81
C GLN A 13 12.06 16.69 -19.72
N ASN A 14 11.47 17.64 -19.00
CA ASN A 14 12.05 18.98 -18.82
C ASN A 14 12.97 19.07 -17.59
N LEU A 15 13.12 17.99 -16.82
CA LEU A 15 14.01 17.94 -15.66
C LEU A 15 15.46 17.67 -16.10
N PRO A 16 16.46 18.06 -15.30
CA PRO A 16 17.84 17.58 -15.47
C PRO A 16 17.91 16.05 -15.48
N ASP A 17 18.83 15.48 -16.27
CA ASP A 17 18.98 14.03 -16.47
C ASP A 17 19.04 13.26 -15.14
N TYR A 18 19.81 13.74 -14.16
CA TYR A 18 19.92 13.06 -12.86
C TYR A 18 18.58 12.97 -12.09
N LEU A 19 17.70 13.96 -12.25
CA LEU A 19 16.35 13.92 -11.66
C LEU A 19 15.39 13.06 -12.48
N GLN A 20 15.60 12.97 -13.79
CA GLN A 20 14.84 12.03 -14.63
C GLN A 20 15.16 10.59 -14.24
N ASP A 21 16.45 10.29 -14.03
CA ASP A 21 16.92 8.97 -13.61
C ASP A 21 16.40 8.62 -12.21
N GLU A 22 16.50 9.53 -11.23
CA GLU A 22 15.96 9.32 -9.88
C GLU A 22 14.44 9.05 -9.91
N LEU A 23 13.69 9.85 -10.70
CA LEU A 23 12.25 9.65 -10.86
C LEU A 23 11.92 8.32 -11.54
N ALA A 24 12.72 7.91 -12.52
CA ALA A 24 12.53 6.65 -13.21
C ALA A 24 12.76 5.46 -12.27
N GLU A 25 13.82 5.49 -11.47
CA GLU A 25 14.10 4.45 -10.46
C GLU A 25 12.96 4.31 -9.46
N GLN A 26 12.47 5.43 -8.92
CA GLN A 26 11.32 5.44 -8.01
C GLN A 26 10.07 4.84 -8.66
N LEU A 27 9.73 5.30 -9.87
CA LEU A 27 8.55 4.80 -10.58
C LEU A 27 8.66 3.31 -10.91
N MET A 28 9.84 2.80 -11.26
CA MET A 28 10.04 1.36 -11.50
C MET A 28 9.80 0.55 -10.23
N ASN A 29 10.35 0.99 -9.09
CA ASN A 29 10.15 0.32 -7.81
C ASN A 29 8.67 0.33 -7.41
N ASP A 30 7.99 1.48 -7.51
CA ASP A 30 6.57 1.60 -7.19
C ASP A 30 5.70 0.68 -8.05
N LEU A 31 6.03 0.54 -9.34
CA LEU A 31 5.32 -0.36 -10.25
C LEU A 31 5.54 -1.84 -9.90
N GLU A 32 6.76 -2.24 -9.55
CA GLU A 32 7.05 -3.59 -9.09
C GLU A 32 6.32 -3.92 -7.79
N ASP A 33 6.33 -3.00 -6.83
CA ASP A 33 5.62 -3.15 -5.57
C ASP A 33 4.10 -3.28 -5.79
N GLU A 34 3.49 -2.41 -6.59
CA GLU A 34 2.05 -2.49 -6.92
C GLU A 34 1.69 -3.81 -7.60
N LEU A 35 2.50 -4.27 -8.55
CA LEU A 35 2.29 -5.56 -9.21
C LEU A 35 2.41 -6.73 -8.22
N ASN A 36 3.39 -6.69 -7.32
CA ASN A 36 3.56 -7.69 -6.27
C ASN A 36 2.35 -7.72 -5.32
N TRP A 37 1.86 -6.55 -4.91
CA TRP A 37 0.65 -6.44 -4.09
C TRP A 37 -0.57 -7.01 -4.79
N GLN A 38 -0.82 -6.62 -6.04
CA GLN A 38 -1.94 -7.17 -6.81
C GLN A 38 -1.85 -8.68 -6.95
N TYR A 39 -0.66 -9.21 -7.24
CA TYR A 39 -0.46 -10.65 -7.34
C TYR A 39 -0.76 -11.37 -6.03
N GLN A 40 -0.21 -10.90 -4.91
CA GLN A 40 -0.38 -11.51 -3.60
C GLN A 40 -1.84 -11.44 -3.13
N LEU A 41 -2.50 -10.31 -3.31
CA LEU A 41 -3.88 -10.09 -2.88
C LEU A 41 -4.91 -10.76 -3.78
N ALA A 42 -4.55 -11.09 -5.02
CA ALA A 42 -5.40 -11.88 -5.92
C ALA A 42 -5.41 -13.38 -5.59
N GLN A 43 -4.44 -13.87 -4.81
CA GLN A 43 -4.42 -15.26 -4.36
C GLN A 43 -5.47 -15.52 -3.27
N PRO A 44 -5.97 -16.75 -3.15
CA PRO A 44 -6.80 -17.14 -2.02
C PRO A 44 -6.07 -16.87 -0.70
N GLN A 45 -6.66 -16.02 0.13
CA GLN A 45 -6.07 -15.64 1.40
C GLN A 45 -6.30 -16.73 2.46
N SER A 46 -5.39 -16.78 3.44
CA SER A 46 -5.52 -17.72 4.55
C SER A 46 -6.77 -17.41 5.37
N SER A 47 -7.54 -18.46 5.70
CA SER A 47 -8.68 -18.36 6.62
C SER A 47 -8.30 -17.83 8.01
N LEU A 48 -7.01 -17.87 8.36
CA LEU A 48 -6.49 -17.33 9.61
C LEU A 48 -6.83 -15.83 9.75
N LEU A 49 -6.82 -15.06 8.66
CA LEU A 49 -7.16 -13.64 8.74
C LEU A 49 -8.62 -13.42 9.11
N ASP A 50 -9.52 -14.24 8.56
CA ASP A 50 -10.94 -14.20 8.90
C ASP A 50 -11.18 -14.62 10.36
N GLU A 51 -10.49 -15.68 10.81
CA GLU A 51 -10.54 -16.15 12.20
C GLU A 51 -10.02 -15.09 13.19
N LEU A 52 -8.93 -14.41 12.84
CA LEU A 52 -8.39 -13.31 13.65
C LEU A 52 -9.35 -12.11 13.69
N ALA A 53 -9.97 -11.77 12.57
CA ALA A 53 -10.96 -10.70 12.50
C ALA A 53 -12.21 -11.02 13.34
N GLU A 54 -12.74 -12.24 13.22
CA GLU A 54 -13.88 -12.70 14.02
C GLU A 54 -13.55 -12.69 15.51
N LYS A 55 -12.38 -13.19 15.89
CA LYS A 55 -11.91 -13.17 17.28
C LYS A 55 -11.80 -11.75 17.81
N ALA A 56 -11.22 -10.82 17.06
CA ALA A 56 -11.08 -9.43 17.47
C ALA A 56 -12.44 -8.76 17.69
N LEU A 57 -13.43 -9.04 16.83
CA LEU A 57 -14.80 -8.57 16.99
C LEU A 57 -15.46 -9.13 18.25
N LEU A 58 -15.32 -10.43 18.49
CA LEU A 58 -15.83 -11.08 19.70
C LEU A 58 -15.19 -10.52 20.97
N ASP A 59 -13.88 -10.31 20.97
CA ASP A 59 -13.16 -9.75 22.10
C ASP A 59 -13.63 -8.32 22.40
N SER A 60 -13.86 -7.50 21.37
CA SER A 60 -14.44 -6.16 21.52
C SER A 60 -15.84 -6.19 22.13
N LEU A 61 -16.74 -7.02 21.58
CA LEU A 61 -18.11 -7.17 22.08
C LEU A 61 -18.17 -7.67 23.52
N GLN A 62 -17.20 -8.50 23.93
CA GLN A 62 -17.13 -9.08 25.27
C GLN A 62 -16.32 -8.22 26.25
N GLY A 63 -15.88 -7.01 25.84
CA GLY A 63 -15.08 -6.12 26.68
C GLY A 63 -13.71 -6.67 27.04
N ARG A 64 -13.18 -7.61 26.23
CA ARG A 64 -11.82 -8.18 26.35
C ARG A 64 -10.78 -7.38 25.56
N THR A 65 -11.11 -6.19 25.11
CA THR A 65 -10.17 -5.27 24.50
C THR A 65 -9.52 -4.38 25.55
N HIS A 66 -8.28 -4.00 25.31
CA HIS A 66 -7.61 -2.96 26.09
C HIS A 66 -7.82 -1.62 25.39
N VAL A 67 -8.25 -0.61 26.15
CA VAL A 67 -8.40 0.75 25.63
C VAL A 67 -7.00 1.33 25.47
N MET A 68 -6.55 1.47 24.23
CA MET A 68 -5.30 2.15 23.88
C MET A 68 -5.63 3.52 23.28
N GLY A 69 -5.06 4.60 23.82
CA GLY A 69 -5.18 5.96 23.31
C GLY A 69 -3.81 6.66 23.24
N PHE A 70 -3.72 7.78 22.54
CA PHE A 70 -2.47 8.56 22.44
C PHE A 70 -2.01 9.19 23.78
N ASP A 71 -2.81 9.04 24.84
CA ASP A 71 -2.58 9.64 26.17
C ASP A 71 -2.06 8.64 27.21
N GLU A 72 -1.68 7.42 26.81
CA GLU A 72 -0.98 6.49 27.70
C GLU A 72 0.43 6.99 28.00
N ARG A 73 0.61 7.55 29.19
CA ARG A 73 1.92 7.88 29.78
C ARG A 73 2.41 6.77 30.68
#